data_AF-A0A098FZQ3-F1
#
_entry.id   AF-A0A098FZQ3-F1
#
_cell.length_a   1.000
_cell.length_b   1.000
_cell.length_c   1.000
_cell.angle_alpha   90.00
_cell.angle_beta   90.00
_cell.angle_gamma   90.00
#
_symmetry.space_group_name_H-M   'P 1'
#
loop_
_entity.id
_entity.type
_entity.pdbx_description
1 polymer ?
#
loop_
_entity_poly.entity_id
_entity_poly.type
_entity_poly.pdbx_seq_one_letter_code
_entity_poly.pdbx_strand_id
1 'polypeptide(L)'
;MQDEVTMTKIISVYFNGTNDRNDVPEKGRISLATLLAHITINDVNNYSFCVNGCGVESRDIRDLGVVFGFHLQKQVLKIAKEIKDIIDESEDDIVLNIYGFSRGGIAAFSLCKELKQIAPERLTINVATVDPVPVNFIVSVCGDMFFGTKSTLSAAVADLTTCNNIANMLALFANRPLPDIYGFAPLLPALPTTCHSEIDVTPGRHESAVSFYKEGNSVRALNNESVLVCNRVIEFMKQWGTVYDFERLQLDDILVCPSDSPQLLDLYEELARQTVNDEVRSMHFSKTIFTTPGKYLNRYHQRLCNVQEEDIRGEDCALTIQNRN
;
A
#
# COMPACT_ATOMS: atom_id res chain seq x y z
N MET A 1 5.22 -30.24 31.68
CA MET A 1 5.64 -29.02 30.99
C MET A 1 4.62 -28.85 29.87
N GLN A 2 3.60 -28.05 30.10
CA GLN A 2 2.67 -27.66 29.04
C GLN A 2 3.40 -26.58 28.26
N ASP A 3 3.63 -26.80 26.97
CA ASP A 3 4.14 -25.76 26.08
C ASP A 3 3.10 -24.64 26.10
N GLU A 4 3.49 -23.51 26.68
CA GLU A 4 2.70 -22.30 26.69
C GLU A 4 2.52 -21.89 25.23
N VAL A 5 1.28 -21.93 24.74
CA VAL A 5 0.98 -21.51 23.37
C VAL A 5 1.18 -20.00 23.35
N THR A 6 2.33 -19.55 22.86
CA THR A 6 2.58 -18.14 22.57
C THR A 6 1.48 -17.68 21.60
N MET A 7 0.65 -16.75 22.07
CA MET A 7 -0.38 -16.18 21.22
C MET A 7 0.29 -15.15 20.31
N THR A 8 -0.16 -15.00 19.07
CA THR A 8 0.37 -13.96 18.18
C THR A 8 -0.52 -12.74 18.28
N LYS A 9 0.05 -11.57 18.55
CA LYS A 9 -0.70 -10.31 18.48
C LYS A 9 -0.57 -9.70 17.09
N ILE A 10 -1.68 -9.20 16.57
CA ILE A 10 -1.77 -8.56 15.27
C ILE A 10 -1.92 -7.06 15.45
N ILE A 11 -1.04 -6.29 14.82
CA ILE A 11 -1.13 -4.84 14.76
C ILE A 11 -1.33 -4.43 13.30
N SER A 12 -2.40 -3.71 13.01
CA SER A 12 -2.67 -3.17 11.67
C SER A 12 -2.50 -1.65 11.65
N VAL A 13 -1.62 -1.12 10.79
CA VAL A 13 -1.37 0.32 10.66
C VAL A 13 -1.79 0.79 9.27
N TYR A 14 -2.63 1.82 9.23
CA TYR A 14 -3.17 2.39 8.01
C TYR A 14 -2.72 3.84 7.84
N PHE A 15 -1.85 4.09 6.86
CA PHE A 15 -1.41 5.43 6.49
C PHE A 15 -2.21 5.98 5.31
N ASN A 16 -2.93 7.07 5.57
CA ASN A 16 -3.67 7.81 4.56
C ASN A 16 -2.77 8.52 3.53
N GLY A 17 -3.34 8.80 2.36
CA GLY A 17 -2.73 9.69 1.37
C GLY A 17 -2.67 11.13 1.88
N THR A 18 -1.89 11.98 1.21
CA THR A 18 -1.51 13.33 1.67
C THR A 18 -2.65 14.15 2.29
N ASN A 19 -3.82 14.17 1.65
CA ASN A 19 -4.96 14.99 2.05
C ASN A 19 -6.13 14.18 2.61
N ASP A 20 -5.96 12.87 2.78
CA ASP A 20 -7.01 11.98 3.26
C ASP A 20 -7.07 11.98 4.79
N ARG A 21 -8.28 12.00 5.34
CA ARG A 21 -8.52 12.04 6.79
C ARG A 21 -8.86 10.65 7.33
N ASN A 22 -8.60 10.42 8.61
CA ASN A 22 -8.91 9.20 9.34
C ASN A 22 -10.31 9.19 9.98
N ASP A 23 -11.08 10.28 9.84
CA ASP A 23 -12.48 10.30 10.25
C ASP A 23 -13.40 9.64 9.20
N VAL A 24 -14.36 8.87 9.68
CA VAL A 24 -15.39 8.23 8.85
C VAL A 24 -16.54 9.23 8.65
N PRO A 25 -16.76 9.75 7.43
CA PRO A 25 -17.79 10.74 7.20
C PRO A 25 -19.19 10.12 7.29
N GLU A 26 -20.18 10.89 7.72
CA GLU A 26 -21.59 10.46 7.63
C GLU A 26 -22.03 10.31 6.16
N LYS A 27 -21.60 11.26 5.34
CA LYS A 27 -21.79 11.26 3.89
C LYS A 27 -20.59 11.92 3.21
N GLY A 28 -19.97 11.24 2.24
CA GLY A 28 -18.86 11.80 1.48
C GLY A 28 -17.79 10.79 1.07
N ARG A 29 -16.67 11.30 0.54
CA ARG A 29 -15.50 10.50 0.18
C ARG A 29 -14.87 9.92 1.44
N ILE A 30 -14.58 8.63 1.41
CA ILE A 30 -13.78 7.92 2.41
C ILE A 30 -12.56 7.31 1.72
N SER A 31 -11.39 7.37 2.35
CA SER A 31 -10.18 6.75 1.82
C SER A 31 -10.15 5.25 2.13
N LEU A 32 -9.36 4.49 1.37
CA LEU A 32 -9.19 3.06 1.64
C LEU A 32 -8.55 2.79 3.02
N ALA A 33 -7.55 3.57 3.44
CA ALA A 33 -6.94 3.44 4.77
C ALA A 33 -7.98 3.57 5.88
N THR A 34 -8.81 4.61 5.81
CA THR A 34 -9.83 4.90 6.82
C THR A 34 -10.96 3.87 6.80
N LEU A 35 -11.36 3.42 5.60
CA LEU A 35 -12.29 2.33 5.43
C LEU A 35 -11.78 1.04 6.12
N LEU A 36 -10.58 0.59 5.77
CA LEU A 36 -9.96 -0.62 6.32
C LEU A 36 -9.81 -0.54 7.84
N ALA A 37 -9.33 0.58 8.36
CA ALA A 37 -9.20 0.79 9.79
C ALA A 37 -10.54 0.66 10.52
N HIS A 38 -11.61 1.21 9.96
CA HIS A 38 -12.92 1.18 10.59
C HIS A 38 -13.53 -0.23 10.66
N ILE A 39 -13.34 -1.02 9.60
CA ILE A 39 -13.79 -2.41 9.55
C ILE A 39 -12.83 -3.38 10.26
N THR A 40 -11.65 -2.93 10.73
CA THR A 40 -10.71 -3.80 11.47
C THR A 40 -11.23 -4.07 12.89
N ILE A 41 -11.23 -5.33 13.31
CA ILE A 41 -11.56 -5.71 14.69
C ILE A 41 -10.45 -5.23 15.62
N ASN A 42 -10.84 -4.62 16.74
CA ASN A 42 -9.94 -4.25 17.82
C ASN A 42 -10.35 -5.02 19.07
N ASP A 43 -9.42 -5.78 19.64
CA ASP A 43 -9.61 -6.57 20.85
C ASP A 43 -8.27 -6.73 21.59
N VAL A 44 -8.17 -7.71 22.50
CA VAL A 44 -6.96 -7.95 23.30
C VAL A 44 -5.74 -8.40 22.48
N ASN A 45 -5.97 -9.00 21.32
CA ASN A 45 -4.92 -9.54 20.44
C ASN A 45 -4.81 -8.75 19.12
N ASN A 46 -5.81 -7.95 18.77
CA ASN A 46 -5.87 -7.21 17.52
C ASN A 46 -5.91 -5.70 17.79
N TYR A 47 -4.93 -4.98 17.25
CA TYR A 47 -4.84 -3.53 17.35
C TYR A 47 -4.88 -2.90 15.96
N SER A 48 -5.50 -1.73 15.85
CA SER A 48 -5.48 -0.95 14.62
C SER A 48 -5.18 0.53 14.87
N PHE A 49 -4.34 1.09 14.01
CA PHE A 49 -3.97 2.50 14.02
C PHE A 49 -4.28 3.10 12.65
N CYS A 50 -5.02 4.21 12.61
CA CYS A 50 -5.25 4.95 11.37
C CYS A 50 -4.69 6.37 11.49
N VAL A 51 -3.73 6.69 10.63
CA VAL A 51 -3.02 7.96 10.64
C VAL A 51 -3.58 8.85 9.55
N ASN A 52 -3.82 10.13 9.87
CA ASN A 52 -4.19 11.14 8.90
C ASN A 52 -3.11 11.34 7.85
N GLY A 53 -3.52 11.76 6.65
CA GLY A 53 -2.62 12.29 5.64
C GLY A 53 -1.79 13.43 6.19
N CYS A 54 -0.51 13.48 5.82
CA CYS A 54 0.41 14.46 6.37
C CYS A 54 0.00 15.93 6.10
N GLY A 55 -0.77 16.19 5.05
CA GLY A 55 -1.31 17.52 4.70
C GLY A 55 -2.58 17.90 5.46
N VAL A 56 -3.25 16.97 6.14
CA VAL A 56 -4.46 17.24 6.95
C VAL A 56 -4.09 17.93 8.26
N GLU A 57 -3.02 17.45 8.89
CA GLU A 57 -2.61 17.88 10.24
C GLU A 57 -1.50 18.93 10.23
N SER A 58 -0.89 19.23 9.07
CA SER A 58 0.22 20.19 8.98
C SER A 58 -0.28 21.63 9.19
N ARG A 59 -0.25 22.10 10.45
CA ARG A 59 -0.22 23.54 10.77
C ARG A 59 1.21 24.10 10.84
N ASP A 60 2.22 23.24 10.63
CA ASP A 60 3.63 23.63 10.69
C ASP A 60 4.01 24.39 9.42
N ILE A 61 4.23 25.71 9.55
CA ILE A 61 4.64 26.58 8.46
C ILE A 61 5.95 26.12 7.79
N ARG A 62 6.78 25.34 8.49
CA ARG A 62 8.04 24.78 7.98
C ARG A 62 7.81 23.60 7.03
N ASP A 63 6.64 22.98 7.09
CA ASP A 63 6.28 21.91 6.15
C ASP A 63 5.86 22.47 4.77
N LEU A 64 5.80 23.81 4.62
CA LEU A 64 5.26 24.52 3.43
C LEU A 64 4.09 23.76 2.79
N GLY A 65 3.19 23.24 3.64
CA GLY A 65 2.03 22.46 3.27
C GLY A 65 2.30 21.36 2.25
N VAL A 66 3.16 20.37 2.58
CA VAL A 66 3.39 19.06 1.90
C VAL A 66 4.82 18.88 1.35
N VAL A 67 5.61 19.93 1.15
CA VAL A 67 6.87 19.84 0.37
C VAL A 67 8.00 19.10 1.11
N PHE A 68 8.17 19.33 2.41
CA PHE A 68 9.35 18.82 3.13
C PHE A 68 9.10 17.56 3.96
N GLY A 69 7.83 17.23 4.24
CA GLY A 69 7.46 15.95 4.86
C GLY A 69 7.86 15.79 6.33
N PHE A 70 8.16 16.89 7.02
CA PHE A 70 8.50 16.86 8.45
C PHE A 70 7.37 16.30 9.31
N HIS A 71 6.11 16.56 8.92
CA HIS A 71 4.96 16.00 9.65
C HIS A 71 4.86 14.49 9.49
N LEU A 72 5.16 13.96 8.31
CA LEU A 72 5.17 12.52 8.04
C LEU A 72 6.14 11.79 8.97
N GLN A 73 7.35 12.32 9.13
CA GLN A 73 8.35 11.71 10.02
C GLN A 73 7.87 11.67 11.48
N LYS A 74 7.25 12.74 11.98
CA LYS A 74 6.68 12.77 13.34
C LYS A 74 5.59 11.72 13.53
N GLN A 75 4.69 11.57 12.55
CA GLN A 75 3.64 10.55 12.57
C GLN A 75 4.24 9.14 12.62
N VAL A 76 5.24 8.86 11.77
CA VAL A 76 5.93 7.56 11.75
C VAL A 76 6.63 7.27 13.08
N LEU A 77 7.38 8.23 13.64
CA LEU A 77 8.07 8.05 14.92
C LEU A 77 7.11 7.80 16.08
N LYS A 78 5.95 8.46 16.08
CA LYS A 78 4.90 8.23 17.08
C LYS A 78 4.38 6.79 17.01
N ILE A 79 4.00 6.32 15.82
CA ILE A 79 3.51 4.95 15.63
C ILE A 79 4.61 3.91 15.93
N ALA A 80 5.85 4.16 15.52
CA ALA A 80 6.97 3.29 15.83
C ALA A 80 7.21 3.16 17.34
N LYS A 81 7.02 4.25 18.11
CA LYS A 81 7.07 4.21 19.56
C LYS A 81 5.92 3.35 20.13
N GLU A 82 4.68 3.59 19.71
CA GLU A 82 3.52 2.81 20.19
C GLU A 82 3.69 1.31 19.93
N ILE A 83 4.23 0.91 18.77
CA ILE A 83 4.53 -0.49 18.45
C ILE A 83 5.64 -1.05 19.34
N LYS A 84 6.72 -0.29 19.58
CA LYS A 84 7.81 -0.70 20.48
C LYS A 84 7.31 -0.90 21.91
N ASP A 85 6.48 0.02 22.40
CA ASP A 85 5.87 -0.09 23.73
C ASP A 85 5.03 -1.39 23.83
N ILE A 86 4.21 -1.71 22.80
CA ILE A 86 3.44 -2.97 22.76
C ILE A 86 4.36 -4.22 22.74
N ILE A 87 5.46 -4.18 22.00
CA ILE A 87 6.45 -5.27 21.93
C ILE A 87 7.12 -5.49 23.29
N ASP A 88 7.50 -4.41 23.96
CA ASP A 88 8.21 -4.45 25.24
C ASP A 88 7.30 -4.92 26.39
N GLU A 89 5.99 -4.63 26.32
CA GLU A 89 4.98 -5.04 27.31
C GLU A 89 4.43 -6.45 27.09
N SER A 90 4.80 -7.10 25.98
CA SER A 90 4.22 -8.37 25.55
C SER A 90 5.29 -9.47 25.46
N GLU A 91 4.95 -10.67 25.89
CA GLU A 91 5.78 -11.87 25.65
C GLU A 91 5.47 -12.49 24.28
N ASP A 92 4.25 -12.25 23.76
CA ASP A 92 3.75 -12.71 22.47
C ASP A 92 4.48 -12.09 21.27
N ASP A 93 4.79 -12.90 20.26
CA ASP A 93 5.29 -12.45 18.95
C ASP A 93 4.29 -11.53 18.24
N ILE A 94 4.80 -10.51 17.55
CA ILE A 94 3.97 -9.50 16.88
C ILE A 94 4.00 -9.70 15.36
N VAL A 95 2.82 -9.69 14.75
CA VAL A 95 2.65 -9.48 13.31
C VAL A 95 2.13 -8.07 13.07
N LEU A 96 2.91 -7.29 12.33
CA LEU A 96 2.59 -5.92 11.95
C LEU A 96 2.21 -5.85 10.47
N ASN A 97 0.94 -5.57 10.20
CA ASN A 97 0.42 -5.38 8.85
C ASN A 97 0.28 -3.88 8.58
N ILE A 98 0.99 -3.38 7.56
CA ILE A 98 1.03 -1.97 7.23
C ILE A 98 0.39 -1.75 5.87
N TYR A 99 -0.61 -0.86 5.81
CA TYR A 99 -1.14 -0.32 4.57
C TYR A 99 -0.72 1.13 4.39
N GLY A 100 -0.35 1.52 3.17
CA GLY A 100 -0.08 2.92 2.85
C GLY A 100 -0.44 3.31 1.41
N PHE A 101 -1.16 4.42 1.25
CA PHE A 101 -1.46 5.02 -0.05
C PHE A 101 -0.67 6.31 -0.28
N SER A 102 -0.14 6.55 -1.47
CA SER A 102 0.55 7.80 -1.81
C SER A 102 1.72 8.08 -0.85
N ARG A 103 1.79 9.26 -0.22
CA ARG A 103 2.77 9.55 0.85
C ARG A 103 2.62 8.64 2.06
N GLY A 104 1.44 8.07 2.29
CA GLY A 104 1.24 7.01 3.29
C GLY A 104 2.02 5.74 2.98
N GLY A 105 2.23 5.40 1.69
CA GLY A 105 3.14 4.31 1.31
C GLY A 105 4.61 4.60 1.67
N ILE A 106 5.04 5.86 1.56
CA ILE A 106 6.36 6.31 2.01
C ILE A 106 6.47 6.29 3.54
N ALA A 107 5.36 6.57 4.24
CA ALA A 107 5.29 6.41 5.69
C ALA A 107 5.45 4.94 6.09
N ALA A 108 4.81 4.02 5.37
CA ALA A 108 4.94 2.58 5.59
C ALA A 108 6.40 2.11 5.45
N PHE A 109 7.10 2.55 4.40
CA PHE A 109 8.52 2.24 4.23
C PHE A 109 9.38 2.87 5.33
N SER A 110 9.07 4.10 5.74
CA SER A 110 9.75 4.76 6.85
C SER A 110 9.56 4.01 8.17
N LEU A 111 8.34 3.51 8.44
CA LEU A 111 8.03 2.74 9.65
C LEU A 111 8.85 1.43 9.69
N CYS A 112 8.99 0.74 8.55
CA CYS A 112 9.86 -0.43 8.46
C CYS A 112 11.30 -0.11 8.89
N LYS A 113 11.84 1.04 8.45
CA LYS A 113 13.19 1.47 8.83
C LYS A 113 13.33 1.79 10.32
N GLU A 114 12.32 2.39 10.93
CA GLU A 114 12.30 2.70 12.37
C GLU A 114 12.23 1.45 13.26
N LEU A 115 11.74 0.34 12.70
CA LEU A 115 11.55 -0.95 13.37
C LEU A 115 12.61 -2.00 12.97
N LYS A 116 13.55 -1.67 12.08
CA LYS A 116 14.51 -2.64 11.50
C LYS A 116 15.42 -3.36 12.51
N GLN A 117 15.59 -2.79 13.71
CA GLN A 117 16.47 -3.35 14.75
C GLN A 117 15.78 -4.45 15.56
N ILE A 118 14.47 -4.63 15.40
CA ILE A 118 13.70 -5.66 16.09
C ILE A 118 13.88 -6.97 15.32
N ALA A 119 14.26 -8.03 16.04
CA ALA A 119 14.54 -9.32 15.46
C ALA A 119 13.30 -9.90 14.73
N PRO A 120 13.46 -10.55 13.56
CA PRO A 120 12.34 -11.11 12.80
C PRO A 120 11.48 -12.11 13.59
N GLU A 121 12.10 -12.81 14.56
CA GLU A 121 11.42 -13.74 15.45
C GLU A 121 10.42 -13.02 16.36
N ARG A 122 10.74 -11.79 16.77
CA ARG A 122 9.90 -10.98 17.67
C ARG A 122 8.86 -10.15 16.91
N LEU A 123 9.18 -9.70 15.70
CA LEU A 123 8.34 -8.84 14.87
C LEU A 123 8.41 -9.28 13.41
N THR A 124 7.27 -9.66 12.84
CA THR A 124 7.10 -9.88 11.41
C THR A 124 6.32 -8.71 10.79
N ILE A 125 6.87 -8.10 9.74
CA ILE A 125 6.25 -6.96 9.04
C ILE A 125 5.75 -7.38 7.66
N ASN A 126 4.48 -7.10 7.38
CA ASN A 126 3.86 -7.26 6.07
C ASN A 126 3.38 -5.90 5.56
N VAL A 127 3.67 -5.57 4.31
CA VAL A 127 3.42 -4.22 3.78
C VAL A 127 2.57 -4.28 2.52
N ALA A 128 1.40 -3.68 2.53
CA ALA A 128 0.62 -3.35 1.33
C ALA A 128 0.77 -1.86 1.00
N THR A 129 1.21 -1.53 -0.21
CA THR A 129 1.24 -0.15 -0.68
C THR A 129 0.47 0.03 -1.97
N VAL A 130 -0.21 1.16 -2.08
CA VAL A 130 -0.88 1.60 -3.31
C VAL A 130 -0.27 2.92 -3.74
N ASP A 131 0.35 2.89 -4.91
CA ASP A 131 0.99 4.01 -5.59
C ASP A 131 1.83 4.89 -4.65
N PRO A 132 2.86 4.33 -3.97
CA PRO A 132 3.68 5.04 -2.99
C PRO A 132 4.45 6.20 -3.65
N VAL A 133 4.05 7.45 -3.34
CA VAL A 133 4.57 8.66 -3.97
C VAL A 133 5.24 9.57 -2.93
N PRO A 134 6.54 9.88 -3.07
CA PRO A 134 7.27 10.73 -2.13
C PRO A 134 7.09 12.24 -2.36
N VAL A 135 6.62 12.64 -3.55
CA VAL A 135 6.51 14.04 -3.99
C VAL A 135 7.91 14.68 -4.10
N ASN A 136 8.82 13.98 -4.78
CA ASN A 136 10.13 14.51 -5.16
C ASN A 136 10.32 14.35 -6.68
N PHE A 137 11.00 15.30 -7.33
CA PHE A 137 11.36 15.14 -8.74
C PHE A 137 12.41 14.06 -8.91
N ILE A 138 12.25 13.17 -9.90
CA ILE A 138 13.20 12.07 -10.20
C ILE A 138 14.64 12.61 -10.31
N VAL A 139 14.82 13.73 -11.03
CA VAL A 139 16.14 14.36 -11.22
C VAL A 139 16.79 14.77 -9.89
N SER A 140 16.01 15.35 -8.98
CA SER A 140 16.50 15.75 -7.65
C SER A 140 16.94 14.53 -6.83
N VAL A 141 16.18 13.43 -6.91
CA VAL A 141 16.50 12.18 -6.21
C VAL A 141 17.76 11.51 -6.80
N CYS A 142 17.93 11.53 -8.13
CA CYS A 142 19.14 11.04 -8.77
C CYS A 142 20.39 11.80 -8.30
N GLY A 143 20.30 13.13 -8.20
CA GLY A 143 21.38 13.96 -7.64
C GLY A 143 21.66 13.63 -6.17
N ASP A 144 20.62 13.57 -5.35
CA ASP A 144 20.71 13.26 -3.91
C ASP A 144 21.35 11.89 -3.63
N MET A 145 21.06 10.89 -4.47
CA MET A 145 21.70 9.58 -4.42
C MET A 145 23.15 9.61 -4.92
N PHE A 146 23.44 10.32 -6.02
CA PHE A 146 24.78 10.44 -6.59
C PHE A 146 25.77 11.10 -5.61
N PHE A 147 25.33 12.15 -4.90
CA PHE A 147 26.13 12.81 -3.88
C PHE A 147 26.10 12.12 -2.51
N GLY A 148 25.32 11.05 -2.36
CA GLY A 148 25.22 10.28 -1.12
C GLY A 148 24.59 11.03 0.06
N THR A 149 23.90 12.14 -0.18
CA THR A 149 23.32 13.00 0.87
C THR A 149 22.04 12.41 1.47
N LYS A 150 21.27 11.65 0.69
CA LYS A 150 20.01 10.98 1.11
C LYS A 150 19.05 11.91 1.86
N SER A 151 18.99 13.17 1.45
CA SER A 151 18.21 14.25 2.05
C SER A 151 16.75 14.28 1.58
N THR A 152 16.44 13.68 0.43
CA THR A 152 15.07 13.56 -0.10
C THR A 152 14.35 12.38 0.55
N LEU A 153 13.02 12.49 0.72
CA LEU A 153 12.20 11.39 1.24
C LEU A 153 12.35 10.12 0.40
N SER A 154 12.40 10.27 -0.93
CA SER A 154 12.61 9.16 -1.85
C SER A 154 13.91 8.41 -1.55
N ALA A 155 15.04 9.11 -1.46
CA ALA A 155 16.33 8.50 -1.16
C ALA A 155 16.39 7.93 0.26
N ALA A 156 15.71 8.57 1.22
CA ALA A 156 15.65 8.13 2.61
C ALA A 156 14.94 6.79 2.76
N VAL A 157 13.99 6.42 1.89
CA VAL A 157 13.27 5.15 1.97
C VAL A 157 13.50 4.20 0.78
N ALA A 158 14.37 4.57 -0.17
CA ALA A 158 14.69 3.79 -1.36
C ALA A 158 15.29 2.40 -1.07
N ASP A 159 15.88 2.23 0.11
CA ASP A 159 16.62 1.04 0.50
C ASP A 159 16.09 0.51 1.83
N LEU A 160 15.43 -0.66 1.75
CA LEU A 160 14.93 -1.45 2.87
C LEU A 160 15.69 -2.77 3.02
N THR A 161 16.80 -2.99 2.30
CA THR A 161 17.53 -4.27 2.27
C THR A 161 18.02 -4.74 3.64
N THR A 162 18.15 -3.82 4.60
CA THR A 162 18.58 -4.11 5.99
C THR A 162 17.41 -4.33 6.96
N CYS A 163 16.16 -4.25 6.50
CA CYS A 163 14.97 -4.46 7.32
C CYS A 163 14.57 -5.95 7.27
N ASN A 164 15.37 -6.81 7.90
CA ASN A 164 15.22 -8.27 7.79
C ASN A 164 13.89 -8.82 8.37
N ASN A 165 13.17 -8.00 9.12
CA ASN A 165 11.85 -8.31 9.66
C ASN A 165 10.69 -8.06 8.67
N ILE A 166 10.96 -7.57 7.45
CA ILE A 166 9.95 -7.53 6.38
C ILE A 166 9.83 -8.92 5.75
N ALA A 167 8.70 -9.58 5.97
CA ALA A 167 8.42 -10.90 5.42
C ALA A 167 7.70 -10.83 4.07
N ASN A 168 6.70 -9.94 3.94
CA ASN A 168 5.88 -9.87 2.74
C ASN A 168 5.64 -8.44 2.29
N MET A 169 5.61 -8.22 0.97
CA MET A 169 5.23 -6.92 0.39
C MET A 169 4.30 -7.09 -0.80
N LEU A 170 3.16 -6.40 -0.78
CA LEU A 170 2.33 -6.10 -1.94
C LEU A 170 2.55 -4.64 -2.33
N ALA A 171 2.99 -4.39 -3.57
CA ALA A 171 3.13 -3.04 -4.11
C ALA A 171 2.32 -2.90 -5.40
N LEU A 172 1.23 -2.14 -5.32
CA LEU A 172 0.33 -1.84 -6.44
C LEU A 172 0.65 -0.45 -6.99
N PHE A 173 0.76 -0.32 -8.31
CA PHE A 173 1.00 0.97 -8.96
C PHE A 173 -0.09 1.30 -9.96
N ALA A 174 -0.61 2.53 -9.92
CA ALA A 174 -1.60 2.97 -10.90
C ALA A 174 -0.92 3.23 -12.26
N ASN A 175 -1.53 2.81 -13.36
CA ASN A 175 -0.89 2.88 -14.68
C ASN A 175 -0.91 4.30 -15.28
N ARG A 176 -1.99 5.07 -15.07
CA ARG A 176 -2.16 6.38 -15.73
C ARG A 176 -1.27 7.43 -15.09
N PRO A 177 -0.41 8.12 -15.88
CA PRO A 177 0.43 9.18 -15.35
C PRO A 177 -0.40 10.38 -14.90
N LEU A 178 0.12 11.08 -13.90
CA LEU A 178 -0.23 12.48 -13.63
C LEU A 178 0.77 13.38 -14.34
N PRO A 179 0.44 14.65 -14.63
CA PRO A 179 1.39 15.56 -15.27
C PRO A 179 2.72 15.62 -14.50
N ASP A 180 3.84 15.43 -15.21
CA ASP A 180 5.18 15.26 -14.63
C ASP A 180 5.64 16.41 -13.71
N ILE A 181 5.07 17.60 -13.90
CA ILE A 181 5.34 18.80 -13.09
C ILE A 181 5.04 18.63 -11.61
N TYR A 182 4.27 17.60 -11.23
CA TYR A 182 3.81 17.42 -9.86
C TYR A 182 4.64 16.43 -9.02
N GLY A 183 5.68 15.80 -9.59
CA GLY A 183 6.55 14.89 -8.82
C GLY A 183 5.85 13.60 -8.33
N PHE A 184 4.84 13.12 -9.08
CA PHE A 184 4.04 11.93 -8.76
C PHE A 184 4.63 10.61 -9.29
N ALA A 185 5.94 10.57 -9.52
CA ALA A 185 6.63 9.32 -9.82
C ALA A 185 6.58 8.42 -8.58
N PRO A 186 6.06 7.19 -8.67
CA PRO A 186 6.00 6.31 -7.53
C PRO A 186 7.37 5.66 -7.28
N LEU A 187 7.53 5.13 -6.08
CA LEU A 187 8.76 4.55 -5.56
C LEU A 187 8.59 3.07 -5.23
N LEU A 188 9.45 2.22 -5.77
CA LEU A 188 9.58 0.84 -5.32
C LEU A 188 10.94 0.68 -4.65
N PRO A 189 11.02 0.46 -3.32
CA PRO A 189 12.29 0.31 -2.64
C PRO A 189 13.01 -1.00 -3.01
N ALA A 190 14.32 -1.02 -2.80
CA ALA A 190 15.07 -2.27 -2.73
C ALA A 190 14.68 -3.03 -1.45
N LEU A 191 14.33 -4.31 -1.59
CA LEU A 191 13.81 -5.15 -0.51
C LEU A 191 14.88 -6.12 0.02
N PRO A 192 14.76 -6.59 1.28
CA PRO A 192 15.56 -7.70 1.77
C PRO A 192 15.39 -8.95 0.90
N THR A 193 16.43 -9.77 0.77
CA THR A 193 16.35 -11.04 0.02
C THR A 193 15.42 -12.07 0.65
N THR A 194 15.07 -11.88 1.92
CA THR A 194 14.12 -12.71 2.68
C THR A 194 12.66 -12.32 2.44
N CYS A 195 12.39 -11.17 1.83
CA CYS A 195 11.03 -10.68 1.62
C CYS A 195 10.40 -11.32 0.39
N HIS A 196 9.21 -11.90 0.55
CA HIS A 196 8.35 -12.31 -0.55
C HIS A 196 7.58 -11.10 -1.06
N SER A 197 7.88 -10.66 -2.29
CA SER A 197 7.27 -9.48 -2.88
C SER A 197 6.36 -9.81 -4.06
N GLU A 198 5.15 -9.28 -4.05
CA GLU A 198 4.27 -9.16 -5.19
C GLU A 198 4.22 -7.69 -5.64
N ILE A 199 4.63 -7.45 -6.89
CA ILE A 199 4.69 -6.12 -7.49
C ILE A 199 3.79 -6.13 -8.71
N ASP A 200 2.78 -5.27 -8.73
CA ASP A 200 1.75 -5.32 -9.77
C ASP A 200 1.25 -3.93 -10.16
N VAL A 201 0.57 -3.86 -11.30
CA VAL A 201 0.00 -2.62 -11.85
C VAL A 201 -1.52 -2.71 -11.87
N THR A 202 -2.17 -1.64 -11.48
CA THR A 202 -3.63 -1.49 -11.48
C THR A 202 -4.06 -0.38 -12.44
N PRO A 203 -5.26 -0.49 -13.04
CA PRO A 203 -5.77 0.56 -13.91
C PRO A 203 -6.09 1.83 -13.12
N GLY A 204 -6.16 2.96 -13.83
CA GLY A 204 -6.60 4.24 -13.26
C GLY A 204 -5.45 5.19 -12.91
N ARG A 205 -5.82 6.33 -12.34
CA ARG A 205 -4.89 7.37 -11.87
C ARG A 205 -4.65 7.22 -10.38
N HIS A 206 -3.61 7.89 -9.90
CA HIS A 206 -3.21 7.96 -8.48
C HIS A 206 -4.39 7.98 -7.49
N GLU A 207 -5.28 8.98 -7.58
CA GLU A 207 -6.41 9.11 -6.65
C GLU A 207 -7.62 8.26 -7.03
N SER A 208 -7.83 7.98 -8.33
CA SER A 208 -9.00 7.22 -8.77
C SER A 208 -8.91 5.76 -8.36
N ALA A 209 -7.70 5.21 -8.22
CA ALA A 209 -7.45 3.84 -7.78
C ALA A 209 -7.89 3.52 -6.34
N VAL A 210 -8.21 4.54 -5.51
CA VAL A 210 -8.63 4.36 -4.11
C VAL A 210 -9.79 5.27 -3.72
N SER A 211 -10.75 5.43 -4.62
CA SER A 211 -11.88 6.36 -4.48
C SER A 211 -13.16 5.65 -4.02
N PHE A 212 -13.60 5.93 -2.80
CA PHE A 212 -14.82 5.35 -2.20
C PHE A 212 -15.76 6.44 -1.69
N TYR A 213 -17.05 6.14 -1.65
CA TYR A 213 -18.08 7.03 -1.15
C TYR A 213 -18.93 6.32 -0.11
N LYS A 214 -19.16 7.01 1.01
CA LYS A 214 -20.04 6.56 2.10
C LYS A 214 -21.31 7.40 2.12
N GLU A 215 -22.45 6.74 2.30
CA GLU A 215 -23.74 7.36 2.57
C GLU A 215 -24.49 6.57 3.65
N GLY A 216 -24.64 7.15 4.84
CA GLY A 216 -25.12 6.40 6.01
C GLY A 216 -24.17 5.23 6.27
N ASN A 217 -24.68 4.01 6.39
CA ASN A 217 -23.85 2.81 6.60
C ASN A 217 -23.32 2.20 5.30
N SER A 218 -23.80 2.62 4.13
CA SER A 218 -23.41 2.04 2.85
C SER A 218 -22.10 2.64 2.34
N VAL A 219 -21.20 1.79 1.84
CA VAL A 219 -19.96 2.21 1.19
C VAL A 219 -19.83 1.51 -0.16
N ARG A 220 -19.55 2.32 -1.18
CA ARG A 220 -19.30 1.85 -2.56
C ARG A 220 -18.01 2.40 -3.11
N ALA A 221 -17.41 1.66 -4.03
CA ALA A 221 -16.36 2.20 -4.88
C ALA A 221 -16.97 3.23 -5.87
N LEU A 222 -16.21 4.28 -6.18
CA LEU A 222 -16.60 5.28 -7.18
C LEU A 222 -16.25 4.85 -8.61
N ASN A 223 -15.46 3.78 -8.76
CA ASN A 223 -15.01 3.24 -10.04
C ASN A 223 -14.53 1.79 -9.88
N ASN A 224 -14.33 1.12 -11.02
CA ASN A 224 -13.97 -0.30 -11.09
C ASN A 224 -12.53 -0.56 -10.60
N GLU A 225 -11.60 0.36 -10.84
CA GLU A 225 -10.22 0.19 -10.36
C GLU A 225 -10.12 0.17 -8.83
N SER A 226 -10.94 0.96 -8.14
CA SER A 226 -11.01 0.96 -6.67
C SER A 226 -11.50 -0.37 -6.11
N VAL A 227 -12.39 -1.07 -6.83
CA VAL A 227 -12.86 -2.41 -6.44
C VAL A 227 -11.69 -3.40 -6.45
N LEU A 228 -10.90 -3.41 -7.54
CA LEU A 228 -9.75 -4.32 -7.65
C LEU A 228 -8.71 -4.04 -6.56
N VAL A 229 -8.34 -2.76 -6.37
CA VAL A 229 -7.37 -2.37 -5.34
C VAL A 229 -7.86 -2.73 -3.94
N CYS A 230 -9.14 -2.49 -3.63
CA CYS A 230 -9.73 -2.85 -2.34
C CYS A 230 -9.61 -4.36 -2.08
N ASN A 231 -10.04 -5.20 -3.03
CA ASN A 231 -9.99 -6.66 -2.91
C ASN A 231 -8.55 -7.14 -2.70
N ARG A 232 -7.59 -6.67 -3.51
CA ARG A 232 -6.18 -7.04 -3.40
C ARG A 232 -5.58 -6.70 -2.04
N VAL A 233 -5.89 -5.52 -1.51
CA VAL A 233 -5.40 -5.09 -0.19
C VAL A 233 -6.06 -5.89 0.93
N ILE A 234 -7.39 -6.08 0.89
CA ILE A 234 -8.11 -6.88 1.89
C ILE A 234 -7.60 -8.31 1.93
N GLU A 235 -7.43 -8.95 0.77
CA GLU A 235 -6.90 -10.32 0.67
C GLU A 235 -5.51 -10.42 1.29
N PHE A 236 -4.59 -9.55 0.89
CA PHE A 236 -3.23 -9.54 1.44
C PHE A 236 -3.23 -9.35 2.95
N MET A 237 -3.99 -8.38 3.46
CA MET A 237 -4.02 -8.09 4.90
C MET A 237 -4.65 -9.25 5.69
N LYS A 238 -5.71 -9.89 5.17
CA LYS A 238 -6.33 -11.08 5.77
C LYS A 238 -5.39 -12.27 5.77
N GLN A 239 -4.65 -12.49 4.68
CA GLN A 239 -3.66 -13.57 4.57
C GLN A 239 -2.64 -13.51 5.71
N TRP A 240 -2.31 -12.31 6.18
CA TRP A 240 -1.36 -12.08 7.26
C TRP A 240 -2.02 -11.74 8.61
N GLY A 241 -3.27 -12.17 8.80
CA GLY A 241 -3.92 -12.20 10.12
C GLY A 241 -4.75 -10.98 10.49
N THR A 242 -4.82 -9.93 9.66
CA THR A 242 -5.77 -8.84 9.93
C THR A 242 -7.20 -9.36 9.88
N VAL A 243 -7.96 -9.14 10.95
CA VAL A 243 -9.36 -9.58 11.06
C VAL A 243 -10.30 -8.40 10.79
N TYR A 244 -11.22 -8.59 9.85
CA TYR A 244 -12.23 -7.60 9.48
C TYR A 244 -13.63 -8.02 9.94
N ASP A 245 -14.41 -7.02 10.35
CA ASP A 245 -15.83 -7.09 10.63
C ASP A 245 -16.56 -6.25 9.58
N PHE A 246 -17.01 -6.94 8.53
CA PHE A 246 -17.74 -6.33 7.41
C PHE A 246 -19.18 -5.97 7.78
N GLU A 247 -19.66 -6.25 8.99
CA GLU A 247 -21.00 -5.83 9.42
C GLU A 247 -21.00 -4.37 9.92
N ARG A 248 -19.82 -3.81 10.25
CA ARG A 248 -19.67 -2.41 10.70
C ARG A 248 -20.08 -1.40 9.63
N LEU A 249 -19.94 -1.75 8.36
CA LEU A 249 -20.34 -0.95 7.20
C LEU A 249 -20.94 -1.86 6.14
N GLN A 250 -22.02 -1.43 5.52
CA GLN A 250 -22.64 -2.13 4.39
C GLN A 250 -21.82 -1.86 3.12
N LEU A 251 -20.77 -2.66 2.91
CA LEU A 251 -19.96 -2.60 1.70
C LEU A 251 -20.74 -3.20 0.53
N ASP A 252 -20.62 -2.61 -0.66
CA ASP A 252 -21.09 -3.25 -1.90
C ASP A 252 -20.48 -4.67 -2.01
N ASP A 253 -21.29 -5.67 -2.39
CA ASP A 253 -20.90 -7.09 -2.38
C ASP A 253 -19.59 -7.36 -3.14
N ILE A 254 -19.34 -6.63 -4.24
CA ILE A 254 -18.14 -6.77 -5.06
C ILE A 254 -16.84 -6.32 -4.34
N LEU A 255 -16.93 -5.58 -3.23
CA LEU A 255 -15.78 -5.18 -2.42
C LEU A 255 -15.29 -6.27 -1.47
N VAL A 256 -16.12 -7.28 -1.21
CA VAL A 256 -15.85 -8.35 -0.22
C VAL A 256 -16.05 -9.75 -0.79
N CYS A 257 -16.32 -9.86 -2.09
CA CYS A 257 -16.44 -11.14 -2.77
C CYS A 257 -15.07 -11.86 -2.83
N PRO A 258 -15.05 -13.20 -2.92
CA PRO A 258 -13.81 -13.93 -3.16
C PRO A 258 -13.08 -13.45 -4.42
N SER A 259 -11.75 -13.46 -4.38
CA SER A 259 -10.92 -12.95 -5.49
C SER A 259 -11.06 -13.74 -6.79
N ASP A 260 -11.49 -15.00 -6.70
CA ASP A 260 -11.78 -15.90 -7.81
C ASP A 260 -13.27 -15.90 -8.23
N SER A 261 -14.07 -15.00 -7.66
CA SER A 261 -15.49 -14.90 -8.00
C SER A 261 -15.69 -14.51 -9.47
N PRO A 262 -16.74 -15.03 -10.15
CA PRO A 262 -17.03 -14.65 -11.53
C PRO A 262 -17.17 -13.14 -11.73
N GLN A 263 -17.77 -12.43 -10.76
CA GLN A 263 -17.94 -10.97 -10.83
C GLN A 263 -16.60 -10.24 -10.88
N LEU A 264 -15.62 -10.66 -10.09
CA LEU A 264 -14.31 -10.02 -10.07
C LEU A 264 -13.49 -10.40 -11.31
N LEU A 265 -13.56 -11.66 -11.76
CA LEU A 265 -12.93 -12.11 -13.00
C LEU A 265 -13.46 -11.34 -14.22
N ASP A 266 -14.78 -11.20 -14.34
CA ASP A 266 -15.43 -10.41 -15.41
C ASP A 266 -14.93 -8.95 -15.39
N LEU A 267 -14.75 -8.38 -14.19
CA LEU A 267 -14.22 -7.03 -14.01
C LEU A 267 -12.75 -6.92 -14.45
N TYR A 268 -11.92 -7.91 -14.12
CA TYR A 268 -10.54 -7.99 -14.60
C TYR A 268 -10.47 -8.06 -16.13
N GLU A 269 -11.32 -8.87 -16.77
CA GLU A 269 -11.41 -8.96 -18.23
C GLU A 269 -11.93 -7.68 -18.88
N GLU A 270 -12.93 -7.03 -18.28
CA GLU A 270 -13.43 -5.73 -18.73
C GLU A 270 -12.33 -4.67 -18.71
N LEU A 271 -11.62 -4.54 -17.58
CA LEU A 271 -10.55 -3.55 -17.44
C LEU A 271 -9.34 -3.84 -18.34
N ALA A 272 -9.04 -5.13 -18.60
CA ALA A 272 -8.00 -5.50 -19.57
C ALA A 272 -8.35 -4.97 -20.97
N ARG A 273 -9.62 -5.12 -21.39
CA ARG A 273 -10.11 -4.61 -22.69
C ARG A 273 -10.19 -3.08 -22.76
N GLN A 274 -10.45 -2.41 -21.64
CA GLN A 274 -10.57 -0.95 -21.57
C GLN A 274 -9.23 -0.24 -21.38
N THR A 275 -8.16 -0.96 -21.07
CA THR A 275 -6.83 -0.37 -20.88
C THR A 275 -6.38 0.26 -22.20
N VAL A 276 -6.09 1.56 -22.14
CA VAL A 276 -5.63 2.34 -23.29
C VAL A 276 -4.19 1.97 -23.57
N ASN A 277 -3.87 1.65 -24.82
CA ASN A 277 -2.52 1.30 -25.23
C ASN A 277 -1.59 2.53 -25.22
N ASP A 278 -0.28 2.28 -25.07
CA ASP A 278 0.81 3.24 -25.22
C ASP A 278 0.91 4.35 -24.16
N GLU A 279 0.21 4.22 -23.03
CA GLU A 279 0.51 4.99 -21.82
C GLU A 279 1.80 4.48 -21.17
N VAL A 280 2.66 5.44 -20.79
CA VAL A 280 3.93 5.20 -20.10
C VAL A 280 3.97 6.06 -18.84
N ARG A 281 4.28 5.44 -17.69
CA ARG A 281 4.47 6.15 -16.43
C ARG A 281 5.84 5.83 -15.83
N SER A 282 6.65 6.87 -15.68
CA SER A 282 7.97 6.75 -15.05
C SER A 282 7.85 6.52 -13.55
N MET A 283 8.70 5.66 -13.02
CA MET A 283 8.92 5.46 -11.59
C MET A 283 10.31 5.97 -11.21
N HIS A 284 10.55 6.16 -9.91
CA HIS A 284 11.92 6.36 -9.42
C HIS A 284 12.79 5.10 -9.70
N PHE A 285 14.10 5.33 -9.85
CA PHE A 285 15.13 4.29 -10.00
C PHE A 285 14.95 3.34 -11.20
N SER A 286 14.71 3.92 -12.38
CA SER A 286 14.76 3.23 -13.67
C SER A 286 13.72 2.11 -13.86
N LYS A 287 12.58 2.20 -13.18
CA LYS A 287 11.40 1.38 -13.50
C LYS A 287 10.39 2.20 -14.28
N THR A 288 9.63 1.55 -15.13
CA THR A 288 8.59 2.20 -15.94
C THR A 288 7.40 1.27 -16.06
N ILE A 289 6.22 1.84 -15.88
CA ILE A 289 4.95 1.16 -16.08
C ILE A 289 4.52 1.37 -17.53
N PHE A 290 4.12 0.29 -18.18
CA PHE A 290 3.67 0.27 -19.56
C PHE A 290 2.27 -0.31 -19.66
N THR A 291 1.53 0.23 -20.61
CA THR A 291 0.29 -0.36 -21.10
C THR A 291 0.52 -0.99 -22.46
N THR A 292 0.06 -2.22 -22.62
CA THR A 292 0.15 -2.99 -23.87
C THR A 292 -1.19 -3.66 -24.14
N PRO A 293 -1.46 -4.11 -25.38
CA PRO A 293 -2.52 -5.08 -25.60
C PRO A 293 -2.20 -6.36 -24.83
N GLY A 294 -3.16 -6.90 -24.07
CA GLY A 294 -2.99 -8.14 -23.33
C GLY A 294 -4.31 -8.85 -23.12
N LYS A 295 -4.26 -10.18 -23.00
CA LYS A 295 -5.44 -10.99 -22.66
C LYS A 295 -5.82 -10.80 -21.20
N TYR A 296 -4.81 -10.69 -20.34
CA TYR A 296 -4.98 -10.51 -18.91
C TYR A 296 -4.72 -9.06 -18.54
N LEU A 297 -5.26 -8.61 -17.42
CA LEU A 297 -5.04 -7.24 -16.97
C LEU A 297 -3.59 -7.10 -16.49
N ASN A 298 -3.17 -8.05 -15.67
CA ASN A 298 -1.86 -8.10 -15.03
C ASN A 298 -1.53 -9.55 -14.61
N ARG A 299 -0.39 -9.75 -13.93
CA ARG A 299 0.07 -11.10 -13.57
C ARG A 299 -0.85 -11.79 -12.58
N TYR A 300 -1.46 -11.04 -11.68
CA TYR A 300 -2.41 -11.60 -10.74
C TYR A 300 -3.69 -12.09 -11.43
N HIS A 301 -4.19 -11.38 -12.45
CA HIS A 301 -5.30 -11.88 -13.27
C HIS A 301 -4.93 -13.23 -13.92
N GLN A 302 -3.69 -13.43 -14.38
CA GLN A 302 -3.26 -14.75 -14.89
C GLN A 302 -3.37 -15.85 -13.83
N ARG A 303 -2.94 -15.57 -12.59
CA ARG A 303 -3.05 -16.52 -11.46
C ARG A 303 -4.49 -16.88 -11.15
N LEU A 304 -5.39 -15.89 -11.11
CA LEU A 304 -6.82 -16.12 -10.90
C LEU A 304 -7.43 -17.00 -12.01
N CYS A 305 -6.92 -16.90 -13.24
CA CYS A 305 -7.30 -17.77 -14.34
C CYS A 305 -6.57 -19.14 -14.36
N ASN A 306 -5.91 -19.52 -13.26
CA ASN A 306 -5.17 -20.78 -13.11
C ASN A 306 -4.04 -21.00 -14.14
N VAL A 307 -3.46 -19.91 -14.66
CA VAL A 307 -2.20 -20.00 -15.41
C VAL A 307 -1.10 -20.43 -14.44
N GLN A 308 -0.35 -21.47 -14.79
CA GLN A 308 0.73 -21.98 -13.94
C GLN A 308 1.82 -20.91 -13.77
N GLU A 309 2.50 -20.88 -12.62
CA GLU A 309 3.47 -19.80 -12.32
C GLU A 309 4.63 -19.77 -13.33
N GLU A 310 5.06 -20.93 -13.84
CA GLU A 310 6.06 -21.04 -14.92
C GLU A 310 5.60 -20.46 -16.27
N ASP A 311 4.29 -20.35 -16.47
CA ASP A 311 3.67 -19.86 -17.71
C ASP A 311 3.24 -18.39 -17.62
N ILE A 312 3.42 -17.73 -16.46
CA ILE A 312 3.06 -16.33 -16.31
C ILE A 312 4.01 -15.44 -17.10
N ARG A 313 3.47 -14.76 -18.11
CA ARG A 313 4.26 -13.89 -19.01
C ARG A 313 3.78 -12.46 -18.95
N GLY A 314 4.73 -11.53 -18.88
CA GLY A 314 4.41 -10.10 -18.92
C GLY A 314 3.78 -9.67 -20.25
N GLU A 315 4.16 -10.30 -21.36
CA GLU A 315 3.64 -9.99 -22.70
C GLU A 315 2.14 -10.29 -22.88
N ASP A 316 1.57 -11.15 -22.04
CA ASP A 316 0.15 -11.48 -22.06
C ASP A 316 -0.69 -10.51 -21.19
N CYS A 317 -0.05 -9.59 -20.47
CA CYS A 317 -0.69 -8.60 -19.61
C CYS A 317 -0.90 -7.27 -20.32
N ALA A 318 -2.03 -6.63 -20.03
CA ALA A 318 -2.30 -5.27 -20.47
C ALA A 318 -1.49 -4.23 -19.69
N LEU A 319 -1.14 -4.54 -18.43
CA LEU A 319 -0.38 -3.68 -17.53
C LEU A 319 0.89 -4.39 -17.06
N THR A 320 2.05 -3.75 -17.25
CA THR A 320 3.35 -4.32 -16.86
C THR A 320 4.31 -3.28 -16.28
N ILE A 321 5.28 -3.75 -15.50
CA ILE A 321 6.45 -2.97 -15.07
C ILE A 321 7.69 -3.57 -15.72
N GLN A 322 8.52 -2.72 -16.30
CA GLN A 322 9.81 -3.10 -16.87
C GLN A 322 10.94 -2.21 -16.33
N ASN A 323 12.15 -2.75 -16.33
CA ASN A 323 13.35 -1.94 -16.12
C ASN A 323 13.59 -1.11 -17.39
N ARG A 324 13.94 0.16 -17.21
CA ARG A 324 14.33 1.04 -18.29
C ARG A 324 15.71 0.60 -18.78
N ASN A 325 15.80 0.18 -20.04
CA ASN A 325 17.05 -0.12 -20.73
C ASN A 325 17.95 1.12 -20.83
#